data_AF-A0A6B3G650-F1
#
_entry.id   AF-A0A6B3G650-F1
#
_cell.length_a   1.000
_cell.length_b   1.000
_cell.length_c   1.000
_cell.angle_alpha   90.00
_cell.angle_beta   90.00
_cell.angle_gamma   90.00
#
_symmetry.space_group_name_H-M   'P 1'
#
loop_
_entity.id
_entity.type
_entity.pdbx_description
1 polymer ?
#
loop_
_entity_poly.entity_id
_entity_poly.type
_entity_poly.pdbx_seq_one_letter_code
_entity_poly.pdbx_strand_id
1 'polypeptide(L)'
;MTGVTGYFWLALAGAAFTATLVYLIGTRTNAGSSTLGLVLAGVALAAVMSSLITLLVVRDEAVYAHLRFWSMGQLTGRAAVLDDIVPFAVAGLLLAL
;
A
#
# COMPACT_ATOMS: atom_id res chain seq x y z
N MET A 1 7.77 5.51 20.18
CA MET A 1 6.94 4.46 19.56
C MET A 1 7.28 4.34 18.07
N THR A 2 8.55 4.03 17.75
CA THR A 2 9.10 4.05 16.38
C THR A 2 9.70 2.70 15.99
N GLY A 3 9.16 1.61 16.54
CA GLY A 3 9.51 0.25 16.14
C GLY A 3 8.74 -0.18 14.88
N VAL A 4 9.22 -1.22 14.19
CA VAL A 4 8.62 -1.82 12.99
C VAL A 4 7.10 -2.04 13.15
N THR A 5 6.66 -2.42 14.36
CA THR A 5 5.25 -2.61 14.71
C THR A 5 4.40 -1.33 14.57
N GLY A 6 4.95 -0.15 14.88
CA GLY A 6 4.21 1.11 14.82
C GLY A 6 3.89 1.55 13.39
N TYR A 7 4.87 1.41 12.48
CA TYR A 7 4.67 1.71 11.06
C TYR A 7 3.83 0.63 10.36
N PHE A 8 3.92 -0.63 10.79
CA PHE A 8 3.12 -1.72 10.24
C PHE A 8 1.61 -1.46 10.37
N TRP A 9 1.14 -1.09 11.58
CA TRP A 9 -0.28 -0.78 11.78
C TRP A 9 -0.73 0.44 10.98
N LEU A 10 0.12 1.45 10.84
CA LEU A 10 -0.16 2.61 9.98
C LEU A 10 -0.28 2.21 8.51
N ALA A 11 0.61 1.34 8.02
CA ALA A 11 0.58 0.84 6.66
C ALA A 11 -0.68 0.00 6.39
N LEU A 12 -1.06 -0.85 7.34
CA LEU A 12 -2.27 -1.68 7.25
C LEU A 12 -3.54 -0.81 7.23
N ALA A 13 -3.61 0.21 8.10
CA ALA A 13 -4.72 1.15 8.12
C ALA A 13 -4.83 1.93 6.79
N GLY A 14 -3.69 2.37 6.24
CA GLY A 14 -3.62 2.98 4.91
C GLY A 14 -4.15 2.05 3.81
N ALA A 15 -3.72 0.78 3.80
CA ALA A 15 -4.19 -0.21 2.84
C ALA A 15 -5.71 -0.44 2.93
N ALA A 16 -6.26 -0.60 4.14
CA ALA A 16 -7.69 -0.77 4.36
C ALA A 16 -8.49 0.47 3.90
N PHE A 17 -7.98 1.67 4.19
CA PHE A 17 -8.59 2.92 3.76
C PHE A 17 -8.61 3.03 2.22
N THR A 18 -7.48 2.80 1.57
CA THR A 18 -7.35 2.81 0.10
C THR A 18 -8.28 1.77 -0.54
N ALA A 19 -8.30 0.53 -0.03
CA ALA A 19 -9.18 -0.52 -0.52
C ALA A 19 -10.66 -0.15 -0.40
N THR A 20 -11.05 0.45 0.73
CA THR A 20 -12.41 0.95 0.96
C THR A 20 -12.77 2.04 -0.05
N LEU A 21 -11.88 3.00 -0.31
CA LEU A 21 -12.11 4.03 -1.32
C LEU A 21 -12.28 3.43 -2.72
N VAL A 22 -11.41 2.51 -3.14
CA VAL A 22 -11.53 1.83 -4.44
C VAL A 22 -12.86 1.10 -4.55
N TYR A 23 -13.25 0.35 -3.51
CA TYR A 23 -14.52 -0.37 -3.50
C TYR A 23 -15.70 0.59 -3.59
N LEU A 24 -15.71 1.66 -2.79
CA LEU A 24 -16.78 2.65 -2.76
C LEU A 24 -16.92 3.42 -4.09
N ILE A 25 -15.81 3.76 -4.74
CA ILE A 25 -15.82 4.47 -6.02
C ILE A 25 -16.18 3.50 -7.15
N GLY A 26 -15.51 2.35 -7.21
CA GLY A 26 -15.64 1.39 -8.29
C GLY A 26 -17.02 0.72 -8.37
N THR A 27 -17.64 0.42 -7.23
CA THR A 27 -19.00 -0.16 -7.20
C THR A 27 -20.10 0.83 -7.53
N ARG A 28 -19.89 2.14 -7.28
CA ARG A 28 -20.86 3.20 -7.60
C ARG A 28 -20.71 3.75 -9.02
N THR A 29 -19.65 3.38 -9.72
CA THR A 29 -19.41 3.86 -11.08
C THR A 29 -20.27 3.08 -12.07
N ASN A 30 -21.06 3.79 -12.87
CA ASN A 30 -22.01 3.20 -13.81
C ASN A 30 -21.33 2.70 -15.12
N ALA A 31 -20.17 2.06 -14.99
CA ALA A 31 -19.26 1.71 -16.09
C ALA A 31 -19.68 0.47 -16.91
N GLY A 32 -20.97 0.11 -16.91
CA GLY A 32 -21.49 -1.07 -17.63
C GLY A 32 -21.17 -2.42 -17.00
N SER A 33 -20.12 -2.54 -16.16
CA SER A 33 -19.89 -3.67 -15.25
C SER A 33 -19.15 -3.22 -13.98
N SER A 34 -19.46 -3.85 -12.83
CA SER A 34 -18.79 -3.54 -11.56
C SER A 34 -17.27 -3.78 -11.61
N THR A 35 -16.81 -4.69 -12.49
CA THR A 35 -15.38 -5.02 -12.63
C THR A 35 -14.60 -3.88 -13.27
N LEU A 36 -15.14 -3.26 -14.32
CA LEU A 36 -14.48 -2.14 -15.00
C LEU A 36 -14.39 -0.91 -14.08
N GLY A 37 -15.45 -0.64 -13.31
CA GLY A 37 -15.45 0.42 -12.31
C GLY A 37 -14.36 0.24 -11.24
N LEU A 38 -14.19 -0.98 -10.74
CA LEU A 38 -13.14 -1.31 -9.76
C LEU A 38 -11.72 -1.14 -10.32
N VAL A 39 -11.47 -1.60 -11.55
CA VAL A 39 -10.16 -1.45 -12.19
C VAL A 39 -9.82 0.03 -12.41
N LEU A 40 -10.74 0.83 -12.96
CA LEU A 40 -10.52 2.25 -13.21
C LEU A 40 -10.36 3.05 -11.90
N ALA A 41 -11.18 2.76 -10.89
CA ALA A 41 -11.04 3.37 -9.57
C ALA A 41 -9.69 3.04 -8.93
N GLY A 42 -9.22 1.80 -9.06
CA GLY A 42 -7.91 1.37 -8.59
C GLY A 42 -6.77 2.12 -9.28
N VAL A 43 -6.79 2.20 -10.62
CA VAL A 43 -5.78 2.92 -11.40
C VAL A 43 -5.76 4.41 -11.04
N ALA A 44 -6.92 5.05 -10.92
CA ALA A 44 -7.02 6.45 -10.53
C ALA A 44 -6.42 6.69 -9.14
N LEU A 45 -6.78 5.86 -8.16
CA LEU A 45 -6.29 6.00 -6.79
C LEU A 45 -4.78 5.72 -6.69
N ALA A 46 -4.27 4.75 -7.45
CA ALA A 46 -2.84 4.47 -7.56
C ALA A 46 -2.07 5.67 -8.11
N ALA A 47 -2.60 6.35 -9.14
CA ALA A 47 -1.99 7.56 -9.69
C ALA A 47 -1.94 8.70 -8.66
N VAL A 48 -3.05 8.92 -7.91
CA VAL A 48 -3.11 9.92 -6.85
C VAL A 48 -2.10 9.63 -5.75
N MET A 49 -2.02 8.38 -5.27
CA MET A 49 -1.03 8.02 -4.25
C MET A 49 0.40 8.17 -4.75
N SER A 50 0.69 7.76 -5.99
CA SER A 50 2.01 7.94 -6.59
C SER A 50 2.43 9.40 -6.67
N SER A 51 1.49 10.29 -7.04
CA SER A 51 1.73 11.74 -7.04
C SER A 51 2.01 12.26 -5.63
N LEU A 52 1.24 11.83 -4.63
CA LEU A 52 1.46 12.20 -3.23
C LEU A 52 2.82 11.74 -2.70
N ILE A 53 3.19 10.48 -2.98
CA ILE A 53 4.51 9.94 -2.62
C ILE A 53 5.62 10.78 -3.26
N THR A 54 5.47 11.12 -4.54
CA THR A 54 6.45 11.94 -5.27
C THR A 54 6.59 13.33 -4.65
N LEU A 55 5.47 13.98 -4.30
CA LEU A 55 5.47 15.29 -3.63
C LEU A 55 6.22 15.25 -2.29
N LEU A 56 6.01 14.21 -1.49
CA LEU A 56 6.68 14.03 -0.19
C LEU A 56 8.18 13.81 -0.37
N VAL A 57 8.54 13.00 -1.35
CA VAL A 57 9.94 12.65 -1.66
C VAL A 57 10.72 13.85 -2.18
N VAL A 58 10.12 14.69 -3.03
CA VAL A 58 10.77 15.91 -3.56
C VAL A 58 11.04 16.94 -2.45
N ARG A 59 10.27 16.91 -1.36
CA ARG A 59 10.45 17.81 -0.21
C ARG A 59 11.60 17.42 0.70
N ASP A 60 12.09 16.17 0.65
CA ASP A 60 13.03 15.64 1.62
C ASP A 60 14.06 14.68 1.00
N GLU A 61 15.30 15.15 0.90
CA GLU A 61 16.44 14.41 0.35
C GLU A 61 16.73 13.10 1.10
N ALA A 62 16.45 13.04 2.41
CA ALA A 62 16.68 11.85 3.23
C ALA A 62 15.64 10.75 2.93
N VAL A 63 14.40 11.16 2.63
CA VAL A 63 13.31 10.26 2.20
C VAL A 63 13.61 9.71 0.80
N TYR A 64 14.11 10.55 -0.12
CA TYR A 64 14.55 10.11 -1.45
C TYR A 64 15.63 9.01 -1.37
N ALA A 65 16.64 9.20 -0.50
CA ALA A 65 17.69 8.21 -0.30
C ALA A 65 17.17 6.87 0.25
N HIS A 66 16.17 6.89 1.14
CA HIS A 66 15.52 5.67 1.64
C HIS A 66 14.68 4.99 0.56
N LEU A 67 13.92 5.77 -0.22
CA LEU A 67 13.08 5.25 -1.29
C LEU A 67 13.88 4.51 -2.35
N ARG A 68 15.09 4.99 -2.71
CA ARG A 68 15.93 4.29 -3.69
C ARG A 68 16.29 2.87 -3.24
N PHE A 69 16.60 2.68 -1.95
CA PHE A 69 16.92 1.35 -1.43
C PHE A 69 15.68 0.46 -1.35
N TRP A 70 14.51 1.05 -1.10
CA TRP A 70 13.23 0.34 -1.11
C TRP A 70 12.85 -0.14 -2.52
N SER A 71 12.97 0.73 -3.53
CA SER A 71 12.64 0.41 -4.93
C SER A 71 13.54 -0.68 -5.54
N MET A 72 14.76 -0.84 -5.03
CA MET A 72 15.70 -1.87 -5.47
C MET A 72 15.37 -3.25 -4.87
N GLY A 73 14.43 -3.35 -3.93
CA GLY A 73 14.01 -4.61 -3.30
C GLY A 73 15.14 -5.29 -2.53
N GLN A 74 15.55 -4.71 -1.40
CA GLN A 74 16.65 -5.25 -0.57
C GLN A 74 16.12 -6.12 0.58
N LEU A 75 16.38 -7.44 0.53
CA LEU A 75 16.13 -8.36 1.66
C LEU A 75 17.32 -8.44 2.63
N THR A 76 18.51 -7.98 2.20
CA THR A 76 19.75 -8.07 2.96
C THR A 76 19.61 -7.32 4.30
N GLY A 77 19.82 -8.04 5.41
CA GLY A 77 19.72 -7.50 6.78
C GLY A 77 18.31 -7.42 7.37
N ARG A 78 17.27 -7.90 6.66
CA ARG A 78 15.87 -7.88 7.13
C ARG A 78 15.18 -9.24 7.19
N ALA A 79 15.94 -10.34 7.01
CA ALA A 79 15.40 -11.70 7.02
C ALA A 79 14.67 -12.06 8.32
N ALA A 80 15.12 -11.56 9.48
CA ALA A 80 14.44 -11.79 10.76
C ALA A 80 13.06 -11.09 10.86
N VAL A 81 12.81 -10.04 10.09
CA VAL A 81 11.51 -9.32 10.07
C VAL A 81 10.47 -10.07 9.25
N LEU A 82 10.89 -10.97 8.35
CA LEU A 82 9.96 -11.78 7.56
C LEU A 82 9.08 -12.64 8.46
N ASP A 83 9.67 -13.26 9.49
CA ASP A 83 8.96 -14.13 10.43
C ASP A 83 7.84 -13.38 11.18
N ASP A 84 8.05 -12.09 11.48
CA ASP A 84 7.04 -11.24 12.13
C ASP A 84 5.88 -10.87 11.19
N ILE A 85 6.11 -10.81 9.87
CA ILE A 85 5.10 -10.36 8.88
C ILE A 85 4.32 -11.54 8.29
N VAL A 86 4.94 -12.71 8.14
CA VAL A 86 4.32 -13.94 7.61
C VAL A 86 2.95 -14.26 8.20
N PRO A 87 2.70 -14.25 9.53
CA PRO A 87 1.39 -14.59 10.08
C PRO A 87 0.28 -13.64 9.61
N PHE A 88 0.60 -12.35 9.39
CA PHE A 88 -0.37 -11.38 8.88
C PHE A 88 -0.68 -11.61 7.39
N ALA A 89 0.31 -12.00 6.60
CA ALA A 89 0.10 -12.35 5.20
C ALA A 89 -0.79 -13.59 5.06
N VAL A 90 -0.55 -14.61 5.88
CA VAL A 90 -1.39 -15.82 5.96
C VAL A 90 -2.82 -15.45 6.40
N ALA A 91 -2.97 -14.64 7.44
CA ALA A 91 -4.29 -14.18 7.90
C ALA A 91 -5.04 -13.42 6.80
N GLY A 92 -4.37 -12.51 6.09
CA GLY A 92 -4.96 -11.79 4.96
C GLY A 92 -5.39 -12.71 3.81
N LEU A 93 -4.59 -13.74 3.50
CA LEU A 93 -4.90 -14.72 2.47
C LEU A 93 -6.07 -15.63 2.87
N LEU A 94 -6.16 -16.01 4.15
CA LEU A 94 -7.29 -16.75 4.70
C LEU A 94 -8.59 -15.93 4.70
N LEU A 95 -8.51 -14.61 4.92
CA LEU A 95 -9.67 -13.71 4.83
C LEU A 95 -10.11 -13.43 3.39
N ALA A 96 -9.19 -13.56 2.43
CA ALA A 96 -9.45 -13.31 1.01
C ALA A 96 -10.05 -14.52 0.28
N LEU A 97 -9.90 -15.73 0.85
CA LEU A 97 -10.50 -16.97 0.36
C LEU A 97 -11.99 -17.04 0.74
#